data_AF-A0A7X8XN11-F1
#
_entry.id   AF-A0A7X8XN11-F1
#
_cell.length_a   1.000
_cell.length_b   1.000
_cell.length_c   1.000
_cell.angle_alpha   90.00
_cell.angle_beta   90.00
_cell.angle_gamma   90.00
#
_symmetry.space_group_name_H-M   'P 1'
#
loop_
_entity.id
_entity.type
_entity.pdbx_description
1 polymer ?
#
loop_
_entity_poly.entity_id
_entity_poly.type
_entity_poly.pdbx_seq_one_letter_code
_entity_poly.pdbx_strand_id
1 'polypeptide(L)'
;MKLIDLTIPLGIGTPAWPTYEPLQVKYFKRLAPNGANGQLLTHSNHLGTHLDGEIHFHTPGKDIAQLDMDFLVHEGAVVDLSDVCGDYDVYTSKMVEERVEVKEGDILVIHTGYHHFGWDHPAADEIRYMVKHPGPDREFADWARAKKLRWIAVDCGSADHPMNTIIRNWMPRQAKQADKVFRSKYGKPLDEFFDDDKYQLMHLDLFPHGIIHAECLGGDIDLVLNRRLTLGFFPWRFVDGESSIGRCVAFVDDAEYEQLMKRKEGMPKTKFGDCFDPAHIETLERLTRANMAL
;
A
#
# COMPACT_ATOMS: atom_id res chain seq x y z
N MET A 1 1.10 21.07 -15.39
CA MET A 1 1.03 19.98 -14.40
C MET A 1 1.36 18.67 -15.10
N LYS A 2 2.23 17.90 -14.48
CA LYS A 2 2.66 16.56 -14.91
C LYS A 2 2.38 15.56 -13.78
N LEU A 3 2.54 14.28 -14.09
CA LEU A 3 2.17 13.17 -13.22
C LEU A 3 3.40 12.32 -12.91
N ILE A 4 3.57 11.96 -11.65
CA ILE A 4 4.47 10.89 -11.21
C ILE A 4 3.62 9.64 -10.99
N ASP A 5 3.98 8.52 -11.62
CA ASP A 5 3.24 7.25 -11.48
C ASP A 5 3.64 6.58 -10.16
N LEU A 6 2.65 6.30 -9.31
CA LEU A 6 2.80 5.66 -8.00
C LEU A 6 2.29 4.22 -8.00
N THR A 7 2.18 3.62 -9.18
CA THR A 7 1.56 2.32 -9.40
C THR A 7 2.61 1.28 -9.73
N ILE A 8 2.57 0.11 -9.08
CA ILE A 8 3.44 -1.00 -9.46
C ILE A 8 3.03 -1.59 -10.83
N PRO A 9 3.95 -2.21 -11.57
CA PRO A 9 3.59 -2.94 -12.78
C PRO A 9 2.67 -4.12 -12.45
N LEU A 10 1.70 -4.35 -13.33
CA LEU A 10 0.74 -5.45 -13.22
C LEU A 10 1.11 -6.56 -14.22
N GLY A 11 1.30 -7.78 -13.73
CA GLY A 11 1.57 -8.95 -14.56
C GLY A 11 1.30 -10.25 -13.83
N ILE A 12 1.45 -11.39 -14.51
CA ILE A 12 1.20 -12.72 -13.92
C ILE A 12 2.13 -13.07 -12.74
N GLY A 13 3.19 -12.28 -12.53
CA GLY A 13 4.09 -12.40 -11.38
C GLY A 13 3.71 -11.47 -10.22
N THR A 14 2.72 -10.60 -10.38
CA THR A 14 2.21 -9.75 -9.31
C THR A 14 1.44 -10.64 -8.32
N PRO A 15 1.85 -10.72 -7.04
CA PRO A 15 1.11 -11.48 -6.05
C PRO A 15 -0.25 -10.83 -5.81
N ALA A 16 -1.30 -11.65 -5.72
CA ALA A 16 -2.56 -11.22 -5.13
C ALA A 16 -2.44 -11.22 -3.60
N TRP A 17 -3.44 -10.67 -2.90
CA TRP A 17 -3.58 -10.91 -1.46
C TRP A 17 -3.46 -12.41 -1.15
N PRO A 18 -2.76 -12.85 -0.08
CA PRO A 18 -2.50 -14.26 0.15
C PRO A 18 -3.79 -15.08 0.12
N THR A 19 -3.73 -16.23 -0.55
CA THR A 19 -4.85 -17.18 -0.81
C THR A 19 -5.85 -16.78 -1.90
N TYR A 20 -5.79 -15.56 -2.44
CA TYR A 20 -6.72 -15.14 -3.50
C TYR A 20 -6.34 -15.67 -4.88
N GLU A 21 -7.28 -15.61 -5.83
CA GLU A 21 -7.05 -16.03 -7.21
C GLU A 21 -6.02 -15.09 -7.88
N PRO A 22 -4.86 -15.63 -8.34
CA PRO A 22 -3.81 -14.85 -8.97
C PRO A 22 -4.20 -14.45 -10.40
N LEU A 23 -3.49 -13.47 -10.95
CA LEU A 23 -3.72 -13.01 -12.32
C LEU A 23 -3.43 -14.09 -13.35
N GLN A 24 -4.45 -14.44 -14.13
CA GLN A 24 -4.33 -15.25 -15.32
C GLN A 24 -4.51 -14.37 -16.55
N VAL A 25 -3.59 -14.47 -17.52
CA VAL A 25 -3.68 -13.76 -18.80
C VAL A 25 -3.62 -14.76 -19.93
N LYS A 26 -4.66 -14.78 -20.78
CA LYS A 26 -4.73 -15.69 -21.93
C LYS A 26 -5.09 -14.94 -23.19
N TYR A 27 -4.32 -15.17 -24.27
CA TYR A 27 -4.75 -14.75 -25.59
C TYR A 27 -5.90 -15.64 -26.07
N PHE A 28 -7.06 -15.05 -26.35
CA PHE A 28 -8.16 -15.72 -27.06
C PHE A 28 -8.11 -15.45 -28.57
N LYS A 29 -7.36 -14.42 -28.99
CA LYS A 29 -7.18 -14.00 -30.39
C LYS A 29 -5.72 -13.59 -30.64
N ARG A 30 -5.16 -13.93 -31.80
CA ARG A 30 -3.77 -13.60 -32.21
C ARG A 30 -3.71 -12.95 -33.59
N LEU A 31 -2.65 -12.15 -33.82
CA LEU A 31 -2.48 -11.38 -35.06
C LEU A 31 -2.54 -12.23 -36.33
N ALA A 32 -1.74 -13.30 -36.43
CA ALA A 32 -1.57 -14.06 -37.68
C ALA A 32 -2.89 -14.59 -38.28
N PRO A 33 -3.78 -15.27 -37.51
CA PRO A 33 -5.05 -15.73 -38.07
C PRO A 33 -6.18 -14.71 -37.99
N ASN A 34 -6.07 -13.64 -37.18
CA ASN A 34 -7.23 -12.81 -36.84
C ASN A 34 -7.08 -11.29 -37.02
N GLY A 35 -5.91 -10.80 -37.44
CA GLY A 35 -5.64 -9.38 -37.68
C GLY A 35 -5.58 -8.49 -36.43
N ALA A 36 -5.74 -9.06 -35.23
CA ALA A 36 -5.60 -8.36 -33.95
C ALA A 36 -5.28 -9.33 -32.82
N ASN A 37 -4.69 -8.82 -31.74
CA ASN A 37 -4.54 -9.55 -30.48
C ASN A 37 -5.74 -9.26 -29.56
N GLY A 38 -6.17 -10.26 -28.79
CA GLY A 38 -7.18 -10.10 -27.75
C GLY A 38 -6.86 -11.00 -26.57
N GLN A 39 -6.98 -10.47 -25.35
CA GLN A 39 -6.69 -11.16 -24.10
C GLN A 39 -7.91 -11.21 -23.20
N LEU A 40 -8.01 -12.28 -22.42
CA LEU A 40 -8.89 -12.42 -21.26
C LEU A 40 -8.03 -12.39 -20.01
N LEU A 41 -8.56 -11.74 -18.98
CA LEU A 41 -7.96 -11.65 -17.66
C LEU A 41 -8.92 -12.30 -16.66
N THR A 42 -8.39 -13.14 -15.77
CA THR A 42 -9.11 -13.66 -14.60
C THR A 42 -8.27 -13.34 -13.38
N HIS A 43 -8.85 -12.66 -12.40
CA HIS A 43 -8.16 -12.24 -11.18
C HIS A 43 -9.17 -11.93 -10.08
N SER A 44 -8.70 -11.94 -8.83
CA SER A 44 -9.35 -11.21 -7.73
C SER A 44 -9.12 -9.71 -7.86
N ASN A 45 -9.98 -8.86 -7.28
CA ASN A 45 -9.81 -7.40 -7.36
C ASN A 45 -8.62 -6.88 -6.54
N HIS A 46 -8.21 -7.61 -5.49
CA HIS A 46 -7.08 -7.28 -4.61
C HIS A 46 -5.76 -7.80 -5.18
N LEU A 47 -5.30 -7.12 -6.24
CA LEU A 47 -4.16 -7.54 -7.03
C LEU A 47 -3.36 -6.31 -7.50
N GLY A 48 -2.07 -6.28 -7.16
CA GLY A 48 -1.20 -5.16 -7.47
C GLY A 48 -1.73 -3.85 -6.87
N THR A 49 -1.40 -2.70 -7.44
CA THR A 49 -1.96 -1.43 -6.94
C THR A 49 -3.46 -1.36 -7.19
N HIS A 50 -4.24 -1.32 -6.12
CA HIS A 50 -5.70 -1.37 -6.17
C HIS A 50 -6.30 -0.47 -5.09
N LEU A 51 -7.59 -0.12 -5.24
CA LEU A 51 -8.37 0.67 -4.30
C LEU A 51 -9.51 -0.19 -3.77
N ASP A 52 -9.49 -0.44 -2.47
CA ASP A 52 -10.57 -1.09 -1.74
C ASP A 52 -11.63 -0.07 -1.40
N GLY A 53 -12.89 -0.36 -1.71
CA GLY A 53 -14.04 0.49 -1.46
C GLY A 53 -14.82 0.09 -0.22
N GLU A 54 -15.82 0.89 0.15
CA GLU A 54 -16.57 0.69 1.40
C GLU A 54 -17.21 -0.70 1.47
N ILE A 55 -17.86 -1.16 0.40
CA ILE A 55 -18.57 -2.45 0.39
C ILE A 55 -17.69 -3.68 0.54
N HIS A 56 -16.36 -3.54 0.46
CA HIS A 56 -15.42 -4.61 0.77
C HIS A 56 -15.57 -5.10 2.23
N PHE A 57 -15.82 -4.18 3.16
CA PHE A 57 -16.03 -4.49 4.59
C PHE A 57 -17.29 -3.84 5.20
N HIS A 58 -18.06 -3.07 4.43
CA HIS A 58 -19.24 -2.34 4.89
C HIS A 58 -20.42 -2.51 3.92
N THR A 59 -21.29 -3.49 4.19
CA THR A 59 -22.40 -3.88 3.29
C THR A 59 -23.28 -2.73 2.76
N PRO A 60 -23.69 -1.70 3.55
CA PRO A 60 -24.51 -0.61 3.02
C PRO A 60 -23.68 0.55 2.43
N GLY A 61 -22.37 0.39 2.29
CA GLY A 61 -21.45 1.39 1.78
C GLY A 61 -21.57 1.63 0.27
N LYS A 62 -20.73 2.52 -0.23
CA LYS A 62 -20.60 2.84 -1.66
C LYS A 62 -19.77 1.81 -2.41
N ASP A 63 -20.18 1.50 -3.64
CA ASP A 63 -19.32 0.82 -4.60
C ASP A 63 -18.28 1.78 -5.20
N ILE A 64 -17.31 1.22 -5.94
CA ILE A 64 -16.27 2.01 -6.61
C ILE A 64 -16.86 3.00 -7.63
N ALA A 65 -17.97 2.69 -8.30
CA ALA A 65 -18.58 3.58 -9.30
C ALA A 65 -19.25 4.83 -8.71
N GLN A 66 -19.56 4.82 -7.41
CA GLN A 66 -20.14 5.94 -6.67
C GLN A 66 -19.10 6.92 -6.12
N LEU A 67 -17.81 6.57 -6.13
CA LEU A 67 -16.74 7.48 -5.72
C LEU A 67 -16.59 8.60 -6.74
N ASP A 68 -16.69 9.85 -6.29
CA ASP A 68 -16.53 11.02 -7.15
C ASP A 68 -15.05 11.39 -7.34
N MET A 69 -14.77 12.20 -8.37
CA MET A 69 -13.41 12.62 -8.68
C MET A 69 -12.80 13.58 -7.64
N ASP A 70 -13.60 14.30 -6.85
CA ASP A 70 -13.10 15.17 -5.76
C ASP A 70 -12.59 14.34 -4.59
N PHE A 71 -13.24 13.20 -4.34
CA PHE A 71 -12.80 12.22 -3.36
C PHE A 71 -11.56 11.45 -3.85
N LEU A 72 -11.56 11.02 -5.12
CA LEU A 72 -10.46 10.28 -5.71
C LEU A 72 -9.22 11.13 -5.99
N VAL A 73 -9.38 12.46 -6.17
CA VAL A 73 -8.30 13.40 -6.46
C VAL A 73 -8.38 14.59 -5.52
N HIS A 74 -7.43 14.70 -4.58
CA HIS A 74 -7.43 15.74 -3.56
C HIS A 74 -6.01 16.06 -3.09
N GLU A 75 -5.88 17.14 -2.32
CA GLU A 75 -4.66 17.39 -1.55
C GLU A 75 -4.39 16.26 -0.55
N GLY A 76 -3.12 15.96 -0.35
CA GLY A 76 -2.69 14.96 0.60
C GLY A 76 -1.24 15.07 1.00
N ALA A 77 -0.82 14.14 1.85
CA ALA A 77 0.52 14.04 2.39
C ALA A 77 1.14 12.69 1.99
N VAL A 78 2.41 12.72 1.58
CA VAL A 78 3.24 11.54 1.38
C VAL A 78 4.25 11.51 2.52
N VAL A 79 4.15 10.51 3.39
CA VAL A 79 5.03 10.33 4.55
C VAL A 79 5.96 9.15 4.34
N ASP A 80 7.23 9.30 4.72
CA ASP A 80 8.21 8.21 4.72
C ASP A 80 8.54 7.74 6.13
N LEU A 81 8.13 6.52 6.46
CA LEU A 81 8.37 5.84 7.73
C LEU A 81 9.48 4.79 7.65
N SER A 82 10.17 4.67 6.50
CA SER A 82 11.20 3.63 6.29
C SER A 82 12.41 3.77 7.22
N ASP A 83 12.59 4.93 7.86
CA ASP A 83 13.64 5.20 8.83
C ASP A 83 13.31 4.76 10.27
N VAL A 84 12.03 4.48 10.55
CA VAL A 84 11.54 4.13 11.90
C VAL A 84 10.76 2.82 11.98
N CYS A 85 10.37 2.23 10.86
CA CYS A 85 9.60 0.98 10.82
C CYS A 85 10.35 -0.13 10.07
N GLY A 86 10.60 -1.26 10.72
CA GLY A 86 11.07 -2.51 10.13
C GLY A 86 10.01 -3.62 10.16
N ASP A 87 10.43 -4.88 10.00
CA ASP A 87 9.51 -6.02 10.06
C ASP A 87 8.71 -6.04 11.37
N TYR A 88 7.38 -6.19 11.22
CA TYR A 88 6.37 -6.29 12.29
C TYR A 88 6.23 -5.06 13.20
N ASP A 89 6.71 -3.89 12.77
CA ASP A 89 6.55 -2.67 13.56
C ASP A 89 5.14 -2.10 13.50
N VAL A 90 4.74 -1.52 14.64
CA VAL A 90 3.52 -0.74 14.77
C VAL A 90 3.84 0.74 14.62
N TYR A 91 3.35 1.37 13.56
CA TYR A 91 3.49 2.82 13.36
C TYR A 91 2.33 3.61 14.01
N THR A 92 2.56 4.90 14.27
CA THR A 92 1.62 5.77 15.02
C THR A 92 1.36 7.07 14.28
N SER A 93 0.27 7.76 14.62
CA SER A 93 -0.03 9.08 14.05
C SER A 93 1.07 10.11 14.32
N LYS A 94 1.70 10.02 15.50
CA LYS A 94 2.81 10.88 15.88
C LYS A 94 4.00 10.73 14.93
N MET A 95 4.37 9.51 14.55
CA MET A 95 5.47 9.28 13.61
C MET A 95 5.18 9.94 12.25
N VAL A 96 3.91 9.99 11.85
CA VAL A 96 3.47 10.67 10.63
C VAL A 96 3.61 12.19 10.75
N GLU A 97 3.02 12.77 11.80
CA GLU A 97 2.99 14.23 12.01
C GLU A 97 4.38 14.83 12.31
N GLU A 98 5.33 14.02 12.78
CA GLU A 98 6.74 14.43 12.93
C GLU A 98 7.46 14.65 11.60
N ARG A 99 6.93 14.11 10.49
CA ARG A 99 7.58 14.12 9.16
C ARG A 99 6.84 14.97 8.15
N VAL A 100 5.51 14.98 8.18
CA VAL A 100 4.68 15.75 7.25
C VAL A 100 3.38 16.17 7.92
N GLU A 101 2.95 17.41 7.65
CA GLU A 101 1.65 17.89 8.12
C GLU A 101 0.52 17.19 7.37
N VAL A 102 -0.41 16.59 8.12
CA VAL A 102 -1.66 16.02 7.60
C VAL A 102 -2.85 16.89 8.01
N LYS A 103 -3.64 17.34 7.04
CA LYS A 103 -4.81 18.20 7.25
C LYS A 103 -6.09 17.37 7.26
N GLU A 104 -7.15 17.98 7.80
CA GLU A 104 -8.47 17.36 7.77
C GLU A 104 -8.94 17.18 6.31
N GLY A 105 -9.46 15.99 5.97
CA GLY A 105 -9.94 15.70 4.61
C GLY A 105 -8.84 15.35 3.59
N ASP A 106 -7.60 15.16 4.04
CA ASP A 106 -6.50 14.81 3.16
C ASP A 106 -6.54 13.35 2.69
N ILE A 107 -5.85 13.12 1.58
CA ILE A 107 -5.32 11.82 1.22
C ILE A 107 -4.00 11.59 1.99
N LEU A 108 -3.76 10.38 2.49
CA LEU A 108 -2.49 10.03 3.14
C LEU A 108 -1.82 8.87 2.41
N VAL A 109 -0.62 9.07 1.87
CA VAL A 109 0.24 8.01 1.32
C VAL A 109 1.35 7.72 2.32
N ILE A 110 1.42 6.47 2.78
CA ILE A 110 2.39 5.98 3.75
C ILE A 110 3.40 5.12 3.01
N HIS A 111 4.61 5.67 2.87
CA HIS A 111 5.77 4.93 2.40
C HIS A 111 6.46 4.27 3.60
N THR A 112 6.37 2.95 3.69
CA THR A 112 7.09 2.14 4.68
C THR A 112 8.44 1.64 4.13
N GLY A 113 8.68 1.80 2.82
CA GLY A 113 9.81 1.26 2.08
C GLY A 113 9.62 -0.19 1.64
N TYR A 114 8.43 -0.77 1.83
CA TYR A 114 8.21 -2.18 1.51
C TYR A 114 7.99 -2.44 0.04
N HIS A 115 7.67 -1.42 -0.77
CA HIS A 115 7.62 -1.59 -2.23
C HIS A 115 8.95 -2.09 -2.80
N HIS A 116 10.07 -1.87 -2.10
CA HIS A 116 11.38 -2.41 -2.46
C HIS A 116 11.49 -3.93 -2.38
N PHE A 117 10.54 -4.62 -1.75
CA PHE A 117 10.42 -6.08 -1.73
C PHE A 117 9.33 -6.60 -2.69
N GLY A 118 8.74 -5.70 -3.49
CA GLY A 118 7.78 -6.04 -4.53
C GLY A 118 8.38 -6.93 -5.62
N TRP A 119 7.51 -7.59 -6.37
CA TRP A 119 7.86 -8.63 -7.36
C TRP A 119 8.75 -8.15 -8.51
N ASP A 120 8.74 -6.84 -8.79
CA ASP A 120 9.53 -6.19 -9.84
C ASP A 120 10.90 -5.69 -9.37
N HIS A 121 11.14 -5.73 -8.07
CA HIS A 121 12.33 -5.18 -7.44
C HIS A 121 13.50 -6.19 -7.42
N PRO A 122 14.77 -5.73 -7.48
CA PRO A 122 15.92 -6.62 -7.31
C PRO A 122 15.99 -7.33 -5.96
N ALA A 123 15.39 -6.73 -4.93
CA ALA A 123 15.30 -7.27 -3.57
C ALA A 123 13.97 -7.99 -3.29
N ALA A 124 13.23 -8.38 -4.34
CA ALA A 124 11.91 -9.02 -4.21
C ALA A 124 11.88 -10.13 -3.14
N ASP A 125 10.96 -10.00 -2.18
CA ASP A 125 10.66 -10.98 -1.15
C ASP A 125 9.16 -10.90 -0.86
N GLU A 126 8.38 -11.75 -1.54
CA GLU A 126 6.92 -11.76 -1.44
C GLU A 126 6.43 -12.00 -0.02
N ILE A 127 7.13 -12.83 0.76
CA ILE A 127 6.75 -13.07 2.17
C ILE A 127 6.96 -11.80 2.97
N ARG A 128 8.08 -11.10 2.79
CA ARG A 128 8.32 -9.85 3.49
C ARG A 128 7.31 -8.78 3.09
N TYR A 129 7.08 -8.64 1.78
CA TYR A 129 6.16 -7.67 1.20
C TYR A 129 4.71 -7.84 1.68
N MET A 130 4.20 -9.07 1.74
CA MET A 130 2.79 -9.36 2.06
C MET A 130 2.54 -9.70 3.54
N VAL A 131 3.54 -10.21 4.27
CA VAL A 131 3.31 -10.85 5.58
C VAL A 131 4.08 -10.19 6.73
N LYS A 132 5.14 -9.45 6.45
CA LYS A 132 6.01 -8.89 7.49
C LYS A 132 6.02 -7.38 7.58
N HIS A 133 5.33 -6.69 6.67
CA HIS A 133 5.29 -5.24 6.66
C HIS A 133 4.74 -4.66 7.96
N PRO A 134 5.17 -3.45 8.34
CA PRO A 134 4.61 -2.75 9.48
C PRO A 134 3.17 -2.36 9.19
N GLY A 135 2.45 -2.00 10.25
CA GLY A 135 1.07 -1.56 10.17
C GLY A 135 0.68 -0.74 11.40
N PRO A 136 -0.51 -0.13 11.42
CA PRO A 136 -0.96 0.68 12.55
C PRO A 136 -1.64 -0.17 13.64
N ASP A 137 -2.03 0.50 14.72
CA ASP A 137 -2.98 0.02 15.73
C ASP A 137 -4.13 1.05 15.89
N ARG A 138 -5.08 0.78 16.79
CA ARG A 138 -6.28 1.58 17.08
C ARG A 138 -6.04 3.07 17.17
N GLU A 139 -4.94 3.47 17.82
CA GLU A 139 -4.55 4.88 17.95
C GLU A 139 -4.53 5.61 16.61
N PHE A 140 -3.96 4.97 15.59
CA PHE A 140 -3.87 5.54 14.25
C PHE A 140 -5.23 5.57 13.55
N ALA A 141 -6.04 4.52 13.70
CA ALA A 141 -7.40 4.49 13.13
C ALA A 141 -8.28 5.60 13.72
N ASP A 142 -8.20 5.83 15.03
CA ASP A 142 -8.92 6.91 15.71
C ASP A 142 -8.44 8.29 15.23
N TRP A 143 -7.13 8.47 15.07
CA TRP A 143 -6.55 9.68 14.51
C TRP A 143 -6.98 9.92 13.05
N ALA A 144 -6.96 8.89 12.20
CA ALA A 144 -7.38 8.97 10.80
C ALA A 144 -8.85 9.38 10.68
N ARG A 145 -9.71 8.82 11.55
CA ARG A 145 -11.13 9.20 11.66
C ARG A 145 -11.30 10.63 12.13
N ALA A 146 -10.53 11.07 13.12
CA ALA A 146 -10.57 12.45 13.61
C ALA A 146 -10.12 13.45 12.52
N LYS A 147 -9.12 13.08 11.72
CA LYS A 147 -8.68 13.84 10.53
C LYS A 147 -9.65 13.73 9.35
N LYS A 148 -10.65 12.84 9.39
CA LYS A 148 -11.58 12.59 8.28
C LYS A 148 -10.83 12.37 6.96
N LEU A 149 -9.76 11.57 7.02
CA LEU A 149 -8.98 11.28 5.82
C LEU A 149 -9.89 10.72 4.73
N ARG A 150 -9.62 11.04 3.46
CA ARG A 150 -10.42 10.53 2.34
C ARG A 150 -10.08 9.08 2.08
N TRP A 151 -8.81 8.82 1.82
CA TRP A 151 -8.28 7.48 1.69
C TRP A 151 -6.82 7.42 2.11
N ILE A 152 -6.42 6.24 2.54
CA ILE A 152 -5.06 5.94 3.00
C ILE A 152 -4.43 5.00 2.00
N ALA A 153 -3.21 5.32 1.57
CA ALA A 153 -2.46 4.49 0.67
C ALA A 153 -1.20 3.95 1.33
N VAL A 154 -0.86 2.71 1.02
CA VAL A 154 0.34 2.06 1.54
C VAL A 154 1.14 1.39 0.43
N ASP A 155 2.46 1.40 0.59
CA ASP A 155 3.42 0.80 -0.35
C ASP A 155 3.68 -0.69 -0.08
N CYS A 156 2.77 -1.35 0.63
CA CYS A 156 2.86 -2.75 1.05
C CYS A 156 1.54 -3.50 0.82
N GLY A 157 1.53 -4.78 1.20
CA GLY A 157 0.44 -5.70 0.90
C GLY A 157 -0.90 -5.39 1.55
N SER A 158 -0.94 -4.62 2.65
CA SER A 158 -2.19 -4.11 3.22
C SER A 158 -2.02 -2.88 4.12
N ALA A 159 -3.08 -2.08 4.27
CA ALA A 159 -3.15 -0.99 5.25
C ALA A 159 -3.22 -1.51 6.70
N ASP A 160 -3.71 -2.73 6.91
CA ASP A 160 -3.69 -3.41 8.21
C ASP A 160 -2.31 -3.99 8.52
N HIS A 161 -1.97 -4.08 9.82
CA HIS A 161 -0.78 -4.84 10.21
C HIS A 161 -1.02 -6.34 9.95
N PRO A 162 -0.19 -7.08 9.20
CA PRO A 162 -0.50 -8.47 8.79
C PRO A 162 -0.93 -9.40 9.93
N MET A 163 -0.37 -9.19 11.12
CA MET A 163 -0.66 -9.98 12.31
C MET A 163 -2.00 -9.69 13.00
N ASN A 164 -2.73 -8.64 12.62
CA ASN A 164 -4.13 -8.42 13.03
C ASN A 164 -5.13 -8.99 12.00
N THR A 165 -4.65 -9.68 10.97
CA THR A 165 -5.47 -10.29 9.92
C THR A 165 -5.42 -11.82 10.00
N ILE A 166 -6.16 -12.49 9.10
CA ILE A 166 -6.12 -13.94 8.93
C ILE A 166 -4.73 -14.48 8.54
N ILE A 167 -3.82 -13.64 8.01
CA ILE A 167 -2.43 -14.02 7.69
C ILE A 167 -1.74 -14.63 8.90
N ARG A 168 -2.02 -14.14 10.12
CA ARG A 168 -1.48 -14.70 11.36
C ARG A 168 -1.70 -16.22 11.47
N ASN A 169 -2.84 -16.70 10.99
CA ASN A 169 -3.22 -18.11 11.02
C ASN A 169 -2.63 -18.89 9.84
N TRP A 170 -2.60 -18.30 8.65
CA TRP A 170 -2.03 -18.92 7.44
C TRP A 170 -0.51 -19.01 7.47
N MET A 171 0.16 -18.10 8.19
CA MET A 171 1.62 -17.96 8.25
C MET A 171 2.15 -18.13 9.68
N PRO A 172 1.95 -19.30 10.33
CA PRO A 172 2.26 -19.50 11.74
C PRO A 172 3.77 -19.42 12.07
N ARG A 173 4.65 -19.54 11.07
CA ARG A 173 6.10 -19.32 11.27
C ARG A 173 6.40 -17.84 11.47
N GLN A 174 5.79 -16.98 10.66
CA GLN A 174 5.91 -15.54 10.73
C GLN A 174 5.18 -14.99 11.96
N ALA A 175 4.00 -15.52 12.30
CA ALA A 175 3.31 -15.17 13.55
C ALA A 175 4.17 -15.45 14.80
N LYS A 176 4.94 -16.55 14.82
CA LYS A 176 5.91 -16.82 15.89
C LYS A 176 7.10 -15.87 15.92
N GLN A 177 7.49 -15.29 14.78
CA GLN A 177 8.53 -14.26 14.73
C GLN A 177 7.98 -12.94 15.27
N ALA A 178 6.80 -12.53 14.79
CA ALA A 178 6.11 -11.35 15.27
C ALA A 178 5.85 -11.42 16.78
N ASP A 179 5.37 -12.55 17.31
CA ASP A 179 5.13 -12.69 18.75
C ASP A 179 6.39 -12.45 19.61
N LYS A 180 7.58 -12.81 19.12
CA LYS A 180 8.84 -12.47 19.79
C LYS A 180 9.07 -10.96 19.81
N VAL A 181 8.94 -10.30 18.65
CA VAL A 181 9.08 -8.85 18.51
C VAL A 181 8.07 -8.14 19.42
N PHE A 182 6.83 -8.60 19.48
CA PHE A 182 5.78 -7.97 20.28
C PHE A 182 6.06 -8.08 21.78
N ARG A 183 6.51 -9.26 22.23
CA ARG A 183 6.89 -9.46 23.63
C ARG A 183 8.06 -8.58 24.03
N SER A 184 9.07 -8.45 23.18
CA SER A 184 10.30 -7.74 23.53
C SER A 184 10.19 -6.23 23.32
N LYS A 185 9.54 -5.77 22.26
CA LYS A 185 9.39 -4.34 21.90
C LYS A 185 8.17 -3.68 22.53
N TYR A 186 7.04 -4.37 22.59
CA TYR A 186 5.77 -3.83 23.10
C TYR A 186 5.36 -4.38 24.47
N GLY A 187 6.14 -5.31 25.02
CA GLY A 187 5.91 -5.88 26.35
C GLY A 187 4.69 -6.78 26.44
N LYS A 188 4.11 -7.19 25.31
CA LYS A 188 2.87 -7.97 25.23
C LYS A 188 2.95 -9.11 24.23
N PRO A 189 2.33 -10.26 24.51
CA PRO A 189 2.04 -11.28 23.50
C PRO A 189 1.27 -10.71 22.29
N LEU A 190 1.45 -11.33 21.13
CA LEU A 190 0.78 -10.90 19.90
C LEU A 190 -0.77 -10.97 19.99
N ASP A 191 -1.32 -12.00 20.67
CA ASP A 191 -2.76 -12.15 20.93
C ASP A 191 -3.32 -11.16 21.93
N GLU A 192 -2.49 -10.60 22.82
CA GLU A 192 -2.93 -9.55 23.74
C GLU A 192 -2.82 -8.16 23.11
N PHE A 193 -1.83 -7.95 22.22
CA PHE A 193 -1.67 -6.67 21.54
C PHE A 193 -2.71 -6.48 20.44
N PHE A 194 -2.85 -7.48 19.56
CA PHE A 194 -3.91 -7.59 18.55
C PHE A 194 -4.89 -8.66 18.99
N ASP A 195 -5.76 -8.25 19.91
CA ASP A 195 -6.92 -9.04 20.32
C ASP A 195 -8.00 -9.05 19.23
N ASP A 196 -9.10 -9.76 19.49
CA ASP A 196 -10.19 -9.92 18.54
C ASP A 196 -10.88 -8.59 18.17
N ASP A 197 -10.77 -7.55 19.01
CA ASP A 197 -11.38 -6.24 18.71
C ASP A 197 -10.61 -5.49 17.62
N LYS A 198 -9.33 -5.81 17.44
CA LYS A 198 -8.42 -5.22 16.44
C LYS A 198 -8.30 -6.04 15.16
N TYR A 199 -9.11 -7.08 14.99
CA TYR A 199 -9.07 -7.88 13.77
C TYR A 199 -9.41 -7.03 12.54
N GLN A 200 -8.53 -6.99 11.52
CA GLN A 200 -8.66 -6.16 10.30
C GLN A 200 -9.16 -4.74 10.58
N LEU A 201 -8.58 -4.16 11.63
CA LEU A 201 -8.98 -2.91 12.22
C LEU A 201 -9.13 -1.80 11.20
N MET A 202 -8.12 -1.58 10.37
CA MET A 202 -8.13 -0.46 9.43
C MET A 202 -9.32 -0.57 8.48
N HIS A 203 -9.66 -1.78 8.03
CA HIS A 203 -10.80 -1.97 7.15
C HIS A 203 -12.14 -1.86 7.88
N LEU A 204 -12.33 -2.64 8.95
CA LEU A 204 -13.62 -2.77 9.63
C LEU A 204 -14.04 -1.49 10.35
N ASP A 205 -13.10 -0.70 10.86
CA ASP A 205 -13.41 0.54 11.56
C ASP A 205 -13.57 1.74 10.63
N LEU A 206 -12.78 1.83 9.54
CA LEU A 206 -12.69 3.05 8.74
C LEU A 206 -13.63 3.07 7.53
N PHE A 207 -13.91 1.92 6.93
CA PHE A 207 -14.76 1.83 5.74
C PHE A 207 -16.20 2.30 5.99
N PRO A 208 -16.83 2.02 7.15
CA PRO A 208 -18.12 2.61 7.51
C PRO A 208 -18.13 4.15 7.59
N HIS A 209 -16.96 4.78 7.63
CA HIS A 209 -16.79 6.23 7.65
C HIS A 209 -16.34 6.80 6.30
N GLY A 210 -16.29 5.97 5.24
CA GLY A 210 -15.85 6.38 3.91
C GLY A 210 -14.35 6.66 3.82
N ILE A 211 -13.55 6.18 4.78
CA ILE A 211 -12.10 6.29 4.77
C ILE A 211 -11.55 4.97 4.23
N ILE A 212 -11.27 4.94 2.93
CA ILE A 212 -10.97 3.71 2.19
C ILE A 212 -9.47 3.56 1.90
N HIS A 213 -9.03 2.43 1.33
CA HIS A 213 -7.59 2.13 1.18
C HIS A 213 -7.14 1.93 -0.25
N ALA A 214 -5.94 2.41 -0.57
CA ALA A 214 -5.20 2.00 -1.76
C ALA A 214 -3.95 1.22 -1.35
N GLU A 215 -3.83 -0.02 -1.79
CA GLU A 215 -2.77 -0.92 -1.34
C GLU A 215 -1.79 -1.23 -2.47
N CYS A 216 -0.62 -1.74 -2.12
CA CYS A 216 0.45 -2.08 -3.05
C CYS A 216 0.89 -0.90 -3.96
N LEU A 217 1.01 0.31 -3.42
CA LEU A 217 1.64 1.41 -4.14
C LEU A 217 3.13 1.16 -4.36
N GLY A 218 3.71 1.85 -5.33
CA GLY A 218 5.13 1.79 -5.66
C GLY A 218 5.43 2.74 -6.83
N GLY A 219 5.99 2.23 -7.92
CA GLY A 219 6.37 3.07 -9.05
C GLY A 219 7.49 4.03 -8.64
N ASP A 220 7.34 5.31 -8.96
CA ASP A 220 8.33 6.35 -8.66
C ASP A 220 8.12 7.04 -7.30
N ILE A 221 7.48 6.37 -6.33
CA ILE A 221 7.13 6.94 -5.01
C ILE A 221 8.32 7.56 -4.26
N ASP A 222 9.53 7.01 -4.41
CA ASP A 222 10.75 7.52 -3.76
C ASP A 222 11.17 8.93 -4.21
N LEU A 223 10.55 9.46 -5.28
CA LEU A 223 10.76 10.82 -5.74
C LEU A 223 10.00 11.87 -4.90
N VAL A 224 8.93 11.47 -4.21
CA VAL A 224 7.90 12.40 -3.70
C VAL A 224 7.65 12.30 -2.19
N LEU A 225 8.62 11.78 -1.43
CA LEU A 225 8.51 11.53 0.01
C LEU A 225 8.52 12.81 0.89
N ASN A 226 7.93 12.71 2.08
CA ASN A 226 7.91 13.72 3.16
C ASN A 226 7.42 15.11 2.74
N ARG A 227 6.30 15.16 2.02
CA ARG A 227 5.75 16.41 1.49
C ARG A 227 4.26 16.29 1.18
N ARG A 228 3.66 17.45 0.93
CA ARG A 228 2.27 17.56 0.47
C ARG A 228 2.19 17.72 -1.04
N LEU A 229 1.22 17.06 -1.65
CA LEU A 229 0.96 17.06 -3.10
C LEU A 229 -0.54 16.86 -3.35
N THR A 230 -1.02 17.27 -4.53
CA THR A 230 -2.28 16.73 -5.04
C THR A 230 -2.04 15.29 -5.48
N LEU A 231 -2.88 14.38 -5.00
CA LEU A 231 -2.80 12.93 -5.24
C LEU A 231 -4.08 12.47 -5.92
N GLY A 232 -3.98 11.41 -6.72
CA GLY A 232 -5.15 10.86 -7.43
C GLY A 232 -5.09 9.35 -7.60
N PHE A 233 -6.23 8.68 -7.39
CA PHE A 233 -6.41 7.28 -7.76
C PHE A 233 -7.47 7.15 -8.86
N PHE A 234 -7.17 6.40 -9.91
CA PHE A 234 -8.03 6.22 -11.09
C PHE A 234 -8.40 4.74 -11.25
N PRO A 235 -9.43 4.26 -10.52
CA PRO A 235 -9.96 2.92 -10.68
C PRO A 235 -10.89 2.86 -11.89
N TRP A 236 -11.35 1.66 -12.25
CA TRP A 236 -12.52 1.57 -13.12
C TRP A 236 -13.73 2.17 -12.41
N ARG A 237 -14.64 2.79 -13.18
CA ARG A 237 -15.98 3.13 -12.66
C ARG A 237 -16.79 1.83 -12.54
N PHE A 238 -16.47 1.03 -11.53
CA PHE A 238 -16.92 -0.35 -11.40
C PHE A 238 -18.21 -0.42 -10.55
N VAL A 239 -19.34 -0.53 -11.24
CA VAL A 239 -20.65 -0.75 -10.59
C VAL A 239 -20.62 -2.10 -9.88
N ASP A 240 -21.09 -2.12 -8.63
CA ASP A 240 -21.02 -3.25 -7.70
C ASP A 240 -19.58 -3.69 -7.36
N GLY A 241 -18.58 -2.88 -7.73
CA GLY A 241 -17.17 -3.14 -7.42
C GLY A 241 -16.88 -2.88 -5.95
N GLU A 242 -16.41 -3.91 -5.24
CA GLU A 242 -15.92 -3.78 -3.86
C GLU A 242 -14.48 -3.27 -3.78
N SER A 243 -13.71 -3.53 -4.84
CA SER A 243 -12.34 -3.08 -5.03
C SER A 243 -12.07 -2.95 -6.53
N SER A 244 -11.06 -2.18 -6.90
CA SER A 244 -10.63 -2.05 -8.29
C SER A 244 -9.14 -1.78 -8.41
N ILE A 245 -8.47 -2.55 -9.26
CA ILE A 245 -7.17 -2.19 -9.81
C ILE A 245 -7.28 -0.80 -10.47
N GLY A 246 -6.25 0.03 -10.34
CA GLY A 246 -6.23 1.36 -10.93
C GLY A 246 -4.82 1.92 -11.10
N ARG A 247 -4.76 3.23 -11.35
CA ARG A 247 -3.52 4.00 -11.39
C ARG A 247 -3.52 5.03 -10.27
N CYS A 248 -2.48 5.02 -9.44
CA CYS A 248 -2.24 6.07 -8.46
C CYS A 248 -1.18 7.04 -9.01
N VAL A 249 -1.37 8.34 -8.83
CA VAL A 249 -0.43 9.35 -9.31
C VAL A 249 -0.28 10.50 -8.31
N ALA A 250 0.87 11.15 -8.34
CA ALA A 250 1.07 12.47 -7.75
C ALA A 250 1.15 13.53 -8.85
N PHE A 251 0.49 14.67 -8.63
CA PHE A 251 0.57 15.81 -9.53
C PHE A 251 1.67 16.76 -9.08
N VAL A 252 2.48 17.20 -10.04
CA VAL A 252 3.55 18.18 -9.84
C VAL A 252 3.50 19.25 -10.93
N ASP A 253 4.11 20.40 -10.69
CA ASP A 253 4.27 21.40 -11.74
C ASP A 253 5.34 20.97 -12.77
N ASP A 254 5.41 21.70 -13.89
CA ASP A 254 6.26 21.30 -15.02
C ASP A 254 7.76 21.43 -14.68
N ALA A 255 8.15 22.44 -13.89
CA ALA A 255 9.54 22.66 -13.52
C ALA A 255 10.01 21.63 -12.49
N GLU A 256 9.15 21.30 -11.54
CA GLU A 256 9.37 20.22 -10.59
C GLU A 256 9.47 18.87 -11.29
N TYR A 257 8.58 18.57 -12.23
CA TYR A 257 8.64 17.34 -13.00
C TYR A 257 9.99 17.15 -13.70
N GLU A 258 10.51 18.19 -14.35
CA GLU A 258 11.84 18.14 -14.99
C GLU A 258 12.95 17.83 -13.98
N GLN A 259 12.89 18.40 -12.78
CA GLN A 259 13.84 18.11 -11.71
C GLN A 259 13.74 16.66 -11.21
N LEU A 260 12.52 16.17 -11.00
CA LEU A 260 12.28 14.80 -10.56
C LEU A 260 12.71 13.78 -11.60
N MET A 261 12.45 14.03 -12.89
CA MET A 261 12.92 13.15 -13.97
C MET A 261 14.45 13.13 -14.08
N LYS A 262 15.11 14.28 -13.90
CA LYS A 262 16.58 14.34 -13.84
C LYS A 262 17.15 13.59 -12.64
N ARG A 263 16.49 13.64 -11.48
CA ARG A 263 16.85 12.82 -10.31
C ARG A 263 16.65 11.32 -10.63
N LYS A 264 15.52 10.97 -11.24
CA LYS A 264 15.18 9.60 -11.66
C LYS A 264 16.27 9.00 -12.54
N GLU A 265 16.86 9.75 -13.48
CA GLU A 265 17.96 9.25 -14.35
C GLU A 265 19.16 8.69 -13.58
N GLY A 266 19.49 9.26 -12.42
CA GLY A 266 20.62 8.82 -11.59
C GLY A 266 20.30 7.71 -10.59
N MET A 267 19.03 7.37 -10.40
CA MET A 267 18.60 6.36 -9.43
C MET A 267 18.60 4.95 -10.03
N PRO A 268 18.85 3.90 -9.22
CA PRO A 268 18.58 2.52 -9.60
C PRO A 268 17.16 2.32 -10.15
N LYS A 269 16.98 1.22 -10.90
CA LYS A 269 15.74 0.93 -11.64
C LYS A 269 15.23 -0.47 -11.32
N THR A 270 13.92 -0.60 -11.12
CA THR A 270 13.25 -1.90 -11.06
C THR A 270 13.30 -2.59 -12.42
N LYS A 271 12.82 -3.83 -12.49
CA LYS A 271 12.71 -4.58 -13.75
C LYS A 271 11.93 -3.83 -14.84
N PHE A 272 11.00 -2.95 -14.46
CA PHE A 272 10.13 -2.23 -15.39
C PHE A 272 10.44 -0.72 -15.50
N GLY A 273 11.52 -0.25 -14.86
CA GLY A 273 12.05 1.10 -15.07
C GLY A 273 11.60 2.15 -14.05
N ASP A 274 10.93 1.73 -12.99
CA ASP A 274 10.59 2.60 -11.86
C ASP A 274 11.85 2.87 -11.03
N CYS A 275 12.00 4.09 -10.47
CA CYS A 275 13.16 4.38 -9.62
C CYS A 275 12.94 3.99 -8.17
N PHE A 276 14.04 3.65 -7.52
CA PHE A 276 14.05 3.41 -6.08
C PHE A 276 15.35 3.87 -5.42
N ASP A 277 15.29 4.10 -4.11
CA ASP A 277 16.42 4.44 -3.26
C ASP A 277 16.89 3.20 -2.47
N PRO A 278 18.08 2.64 -2.76
CA PRO A 278 18.60 1.46 -2.06
C PRO A 278 18.90 1.72 -0.57
N ALA A 279 19.04 2.98 -0.14
CA ALA A 279 19.30 3.30 1.26
C ALA A 279 18.12 2.92 2.19
N HIS A 280 16.89 2.92 1.67
CA HIS A 280 15.72 2.45 2.40
C HIS A 280 15.85 0.95 2.73
N ILE A 281 16.30 0.13 1.79
CA ILE A 281 16.53 -1.31 2.02
C ILE A 281 17.56 -1.53 3.13
N GLU A 282 18.69 -0.81 3.10
CA GLU A 282 19.73 -0.91 4.13
C GLU A 282 19.20 -0.53 5.53
N THR A 283 18.34 0.49 5.58
CA THR A 283 17.71 0.96 6.81
C THR A 283 16.70 -0.04 7.35
N LEU A 284 15.85 -0.60 6.48
CA LEU A 284 14.89 -1.65 6.80
C LEU A 284 15.58 -2.91 7.31
N GLU A 285 16.68 -3.32 6.70
CA GLU A 285 17.53 -4.42 7.18
C GLU A 285 18.06 -4.16 8.59
N ARG A 286 18.54 -2.96 8.86
CA ARG A 286 19.05 -2.57 10.19
C ARG A 286 17.93 -2.61 11.24
N LEU A 287 16.78 -2.00 10.96
CA LEU A 287 15.63 -1.96 11.87
C LEU A 287 15.09 -3.37 12.14
N THR A 288 14.95 -4.18 11.09
CA THR A 288 14.48 -5.57 11.18
C THR A 288 15.43 -6.43 12.02
N ARG A 289 16.75 -6.31 11.82
CA ARG A 289 17.72 -7.00 12.68
C ARG A 289 17.62 -6.58 14.14
N ALA A 290 17.36 -5.29 14.41
CA ALA A 290 17.15 -4.82 15.77
C ALA A 290 15.88 -5.42 16.38
N ASN A 291 14.75 -5.42 15.66
CA ASN A 291 13.49 -6.04 16.12
C ASN A 291 13.67 -7.53 16.45
N MET A 292 14.41 -8.26 15.61
CA MET A 292 14.61 -9.70 15.78
C MET A 292 15.67 -10.08 16.83
N ALA A 293 16.48 -9.13 17.28
CA ALA A 293 17.51 -9.34 18.30
C ALA A 293 17.03 -9.11 19.74
N LEU A 294 15.85 -8.49 19.90
CA LEU A 294 15.16 -8.22 21.16
C LEU A 294 14.38 -9.46 21.64
#